data_AF-A0AAW1TRN9-F1
#
_entry.id   AF-A0AAW1TRN9-F1
#
_cell.length_a   1.000
_cell.length_b   1.000
_cell.length_c   1.000
_cell.angle_alpha   90.00
_cell.angle_beta   90.00
_cell.angle_gamma   90.00
#
_symmetry.space_group_name_H-M   'P 1'
#
loop_
_entity.id
_entity.type
_entity.pdbx_description
1 polymer ?
#
loop_
_entity_poly.entity_id
_entity_poly.type
_entity_poly.pdbx_seq_one_letter_code
_entity_poly.pdbx_strand_id
1 'polypeptide(L)'
;MGVNRREGIHQAVASDVTNVFKGKTSAQLTALQNQIESKISQKADGIDIGYWESLLSQLKAHKARARLRDRHQESLRRKLQVLKAEQAVSTNVSNPGNMEISEKTLSNPSTSKDSVHSATEEEEDAEDHVSALLNDCFKAYEMGRYSPKMLSPGDLELGTLVVDQEDDLKRLEFARRRVTDSGKRIDNVMSKEEKLLQIEARKGMGEDEAQFSVEATLDNQVYLWSDKYRPRKPRYFNRVHTGFEWNKYNQTHYDMDNPPPKIVQGYKFNIFYPDLIDRSVTPEYYLTPCPENREFAILRFHAGPPYEDIAFKIVSREWEYSYKRGFRCQFHNNIFQLWFHFKRYRYRR
;
A
#
# COMPACT_ATOMS: atom_id res chain seq x y z
N MET A 1 -32.69 -14.36 8.08
CA MET A 1 -32.93 -15.77 7.68
C MET A 1 -33.88 -15.76 6.50
N GLY A 2 -33.34 -15.64 5.27
CA GLY A 2 -34.13 -15.64 4.03
C GLY A 2 -34.39 -17.06 3.59
N VAL A 3 -35.65 -17.35 3.27
CA VAL A 3 -36.21 -18.69 3.08
C VAL A 3 -35.76 -19.29 1.74
N ASN A 4 -34.87 -20.30 1.79
CA ASN A 4 -34.47 -21.16 0.66
C ASN A 4 -35.62 -22.14 0.29
N ARG A 5 -36.68 -21.64 -0.34
CA ARG A 5 -37.84 -22.46 -0.78
C ARG A 5 -37.88 -22.77 -2.28
N ARG A 6 -36.74 -22.74 -2.99
CA ARG A 6 -36.73 -22.95 -4.45
C ARG A 6 -35.69 -23.91 -5.03
N GLU A 7 -34.85 -24.56 -4.22
CA GLU A 7 -33.84 -25.47 -4.75
C GLU A 7 -34.29 -26.92 -4.52
N GLY A 8 -34.69 -27.61 -5.59
CA GLY A 8 -34.96 -29.06 -5.59
C GLY A 8 -33.70 -29.92 -5.46
N ILE A 9 -32.62 -29.37 -4.88
CA ILE A 9 -31.32 -30.04 -4.75
C ILE A 9 -31.09 -30.34 -3.26
N HIS A 10 -30.77 -31.60 -2.95
CA HIS A 10 -30.35 -31.99 -1.61
C HIS A 10 -29.06 -31.25 -1.23
N GLN A 11 -29.01 -30.65 -0.02
CA GLN A 11 -27.91 -29.80 0.43
C GLN A 11 -26.53 -30.48 0.41
N ALA A 12 -26.50 -31.83 0.48
CA ALA A 12 -25.29 -32.64 0.35
C ALA A 12 -24.68 -32.62 -1.07
N VAL A 13 -25.50 -32.45 -2.12
CA VAL A 13 -25.05 -32.42 -3.52
C VAL A 13 -24.70 -31.00 -3.97
N ALA A 14 -25.28 -29.99 -3.32
CA ALA A 14 -25.05 -28.58 -3.65
C ALA A 14 -23.59 -28.16 -3.47
N SER A 15 -22.89 -28.65 -2.43
CA SER A 15 -21.48 -28.35 -2.20
C SER A 15 -20.60 -28.89 -3.34
N ASP A 16 -20.85 -30.13 -3.76
CA ASP A 16 -20.08 -30.80 -4.81
C ASP A 16 -20.32 -30.12 -6.16
N VAL A 17 -21.56 -29.77 -6.46
CA VAL A 17 -21.94 -28.97 -7.63
C VAL A 17 -21.21 -27.63 -7.65
N THR A 18 -21.14 -26.91 -6.53
CA THR A 18 -20.40 -25.64 -6.48
C THR A 18 -18.90 -25.83 -6.68
N ASN A 19 -18.32 -26.93 -6.21
CA ASN A 19 -16.91 -27.27 -6.43
C ASN A 19 -16.64 -27.61 -7.89
N VAL A 20 -17.57 -28.28 -8.58
CA VAL A 20 -17.49 -28.57 -10.02
C VAL A 20 -17.50 -27.29 -10.86
N PHE A 21 -18.12 -26.20 -10.39
CA PHE A 21 -18.15 -24.91 -11.08
C PHE A 21 -17.02 -23.95 -10.69
N LYS A 22 -16.39 -24.16 -9.53
CA LYS A 22 -15.23 -23.35 -9.10
C LYS A 22 -14.03 -23.62 -10.00
N GLY A 23 -13.25 -22.57 -10.27
CA GLY A 23 -12.01 -22.66 -11.04
C GLY A 23 -12.17 -22.64 -12.57
N LYS A 24 -13.28 -23.16 -13.12
CA LYS A 24 -13.53 -23.24 -14.57
C LYS A 24 -13.63 -21.88 -15.26
N THR A 25 -13.20 -21.81 -16.52
CA THR A 25 -13.28 -20.59 -17.36
C THR A 25 -14.69 -20.39 -17.91
N SER A 26 -15.02 -19.17 -18.36
CA SER A 26 -16.32 -18.88 -19.00
C SER A 26 -16.58 -19.78 -20.23
N ALA A 27 -15.54 -20.11 -20.99
CA ALA A 27 -15.66 -21.00 -22.15
C ALA A 27 -16.03 -22.43 -21.73
N GLN A 28 -15.35 -22.97 -20.71
CA GLN A 28 -15.62 -24.30 -20.15
C GLN A 28 -17.02 -24.40 -19.56
N LEU A 29 -17.48 -23.36 -18.83
CA LEU A 29 -18.85 -23.32 -18.31
C LEU A 29 -19.91 -23.23 -19.42
N THR A 30 -19.58 -22.65 -20.57
CA THR A 30 -20.48 -22.62 -21.74
C THR A 30 -20.56 -23.98 -22.42
N ALA A 31 -19.44 -24.69 -22.55
CA ALA A 31 -19.44 -26.07 -23.04
C ALA A 31 -20.27 -26.99 -22.13
N LEU A 32 -20.14 -26.82 -20.81
CA LEU A 32 -20.89 -27.58 -19.81
C LEU A 32 -22.40 -27.25 -19.86
N GLN A 33 -22.77 -26.00 -20.14
CA GLN A 33 -24.16 -25.60 -20.40
C GLN A 33 -24.75 -26.39 -21.58
N ASN A 34 -24.05 -26.41 -22.72
CA ASN A 34 -24.52 -27.09 -23.93
C ASN A 34 -24.65 -28.61 -23.71
N GLN A 35 -23.76 -29.20 -22.91
CA GLN A 35 -23.82 -30.61 -22.55
C GLN A 35 -25.05 -30.93 -21.68
N ILE A 36 -25.37 -30.06 -20.72
CA ILE A 36 -26.57 -30.19 -19.88
C ILE A 36 -27.84 -30.02 -20.73
N GLU A 37 -27.90 -29.02 -21.60
CA GLU A 37 -29.04 -28.77 -22.49
C GLU A 37 -29.28 -29.95 -23.45
N SER A 38 -28.21 -30.55 -23.97
CA SER A 38 -28.28 -31.78 -24.79
C SER A 38 -28.80 -32.99 -23.99
N LYS A 39 -28.41 -33.10 -22.71
CA LYS A 39 -28.92 -34.16 -21.81
C LYS A 39 -30.39 -33.99 -21.46
N ILE A 40 -30.87 -32.75 -21.32
CA ILE A 40 -32.30 -32.45 -21.10
C ILE A 40 -33.11 -32.73 -22.37
N SER A 41 -32.59 -32.37 -23.55
CA SER A 41 -33.32 -32.51 -24.82
C SER A 41 -33.45 -33.97 -25.29
N GLN A 42 -32.45 -34.82 -24.99
CA GLN A 42 -32.49 -36.24 -25.33
C GLN A 42 -33.54 -37.05 -24.55
N LYS A 43 -34.17 -36.47 -23.50
CA LYS A 43 -35.23 -37.09 -22.68
C LYS A 43 -34.99 -38.60 -22.43
N ALA A 44 -33.79 -38.94 -21.98
CA ALA A 44 -33.50 -40.33 -21.65
C ALA A 44 -34.33 -40.73 -20.42
N ASP A 45 -35.03 -41.86 -20.51
CA ASP A 45 -35.84 -42.38 -19.41
C ASP A 45 -35.00 -42.54 -18.14
N GLY A 46 -35.50 -42.00 -17.03
CA GLY A 46 -34.86 -42.07 -15.71
C GLY A 46 -33.98 -40.87 -15.31
N ILE A 47 -33.92 -39.83 -16.14
CA ILE A 47 -33.18 -38.60 -15.79
C ILE A 47 -34.09 -37.61 -15.04
N ASP A 48 -33.66 -37.17 -13.85
CA ASP A 48 -34.36 -36.13 -13.09
C ASP A 48 -34.20 -34.75 -13.77
N ILE A 49 -35.22 -34.37 -14.54
CA ILE A 49 -35.27 -33.09 -15.28
C ILE A 49 -35.21 -31.89 -14.32
N GLY A 50 -35.83 -31.99 -13.13
CA GLY A 50 -35.86 -30.90 -12.14
C GLY A 50 -34.47 -30.61 -11.57
N TYR A 51 -33.66 -31.66 -11.35
CA TYR A 51 -32.27 -31.51 -10.97
C TYR A 51 -31.47 -30.75 -12.04
N TRP A 52 -31.54 -31.14 -13.32
CA TRP A 52 -30.77 -30.48 -14.38
C TRP A 52 -31.22 -29.05 -14.68
N GLU A 53 -32.51 -28.75 -14.56
CA GLU A 53 -33.03 -27.39 -14.69
C GLU A 53 -32.52 -26.48 -13.56
N SER A 54 -32.49 -26.98 -12.33
CA SER A 54 -31.94 -26.24 -11.19
C SER A 54 -30.44 -26.02 -11.32
N LEU A 55 -29.70 -27.01 -11.84
CA LEU A 55 -28.28 -26.94 -12.12
C LEU A 55 -27.98 -25.88 -13.20
N LEU A 56 -28.80 -25.82 -14.25
CA LEU A 56 -28.67 -24.85 -15.33
C LEU A 56 -28.95 -23.42 -14.84
N SER A 57 -29.88 -23.26 -13.90
CA SER A 57 -30.12 -21.98 -13.22
C SER A 57 -28.90 -21.51 -12.43
N GLN A 58 -28.31 -22.38 -11.60
CA GLN A 58 -27.10 -22.05 -10.82
C GLN A 58 -25.88 -21.79 -11.71
N LEU A 59 -25.75 -22.54 -12.81
CA LEU A 59 -24.65 -22.39 -13.76
C LEU A 59 -24.64 -21.00 -14.43
N LYS A 60 -25.81 -20.41 -14.72
CA LYS A 60 -25.90 -19.04 -15.27
C LYS A 60 -25.25 -18.00 -14.35
N ALA A 61 -25.46 -18.12 -13.04
CA ALA A 61 -24.83 -17.23 -12.05
C ALA A 61 -23.31 -17.42 -11.97
N HIS A 62 -22.84 -18.67 -11.98
CA HIS A 62 -21.41 -18.98 -12.00
C HIS A 62 -20.73 -18.53 -13.31
N LYS A 63 -21.40 -18.68 -14.45
CA LYS A 63 -20.92 -18.20 -15.76
C LYS A 63 -20.76 -16.69 -15.79
N ALA A 64 -21.71 -15.93 -15.23
CA ALA A 64 -21.61 -14.47 -15.12
C ALA A 64 -20.40 -14.05 -14.26
N ARG A 65 -20.19 -14.70 -13.11
CA ARG A 65 -19.03 -14.47 -12.23
C ARG A 65 -17.70 -14.83 -12.93
N ALA A 66 -17.66 -15.96 -13.64
CA ALA A 66 -16.48 -16.38 -14.40
C ALA A 66 -16.15 -15.39 -15.52
N ARG A 67 -17.16 -14.92 -16.29
CA ARG A 67 -16.97 -13.88 -17.32
C ARG A 67 -16.34 -12.61 -16.77
N LEU A 68 -16.82 -12.15 -15.61
CA LEU A 68 -16.27 -10.95 -14.97
C LEU A 68 -14.82 -11.18 -14.53
N ARG A 69 -14.53 -12.32 -13.93
CA ARG A 69 -13.17 -12.72 -13.52
C ARG A 69 -12.22 -12.80 -14.72
N ASP A 70 -12.64 -13.45 -15.80
CA ASP A 70 -11.83 -13.65 -17.00
C ASP A 70 -11.50 -12.30 -17.66
N ARG A 71 -12.49 -11.41 -17.82
CA ARG A 71 -12.31 -10.03 -18.32
C ARG A 71 -11.38 -9.19 -17.42
N HIS A 72 -11.50 -9.34 -16.11
CA HIS A 72 -10.63 -8.65 -15.16
C HIS A 72 -9.18 -9.15 -15.27
N GLN A 73 -8.96 -10.47 -15.34
CA GLN A 73 -7.63 -11.05 -15.55
C GLN A 73 -7.01 -10.59 -16.87
N GLU A 74 -7.79 -10.51 -17.95
CA GLU A 74 -7.33 -10.00 -19.24
C GLU A 74 -6.93 -8.51 -19.16
N SER A 75 -7.75 -7.68 -18.50
CA SER A 75 -7.44 -6.27 -18.28
C SER A 75 -6.18 -6.08 -17.43
N LEU A 76 -5.98 -6.91 -16.40
CA LEU A 76 -4.76 -6.90 -15.59
C LEU A 76 -3.53 -7.29 -16.41
N ARG A 77 -3.62 -8.34 -17.24
CA ARG A 77 -2.53 -8.74 -18.15
C ARG A 77 -2.17 -7.63 -19.13
N ARG A 78 -3.17 -6.99 -19.77
CA ARG A 78 -2.94 -5.85 -20.67
C ARG A 78 -2.26 -4.69 -19.93
N LYS A 79 -2.73 -4.34 -18.73
CA LYS A 79 -2.13 -3.26 -17.93
C LYS A 79 -0.69 -3.58 -17.53
N LEU A 80 -0.42 -4.83 -17.17
CA LEU A 80 0.93 -5.32 -16.84
C LEU A 80 1.86 -5.26 -18.07
N GLN A 81 1.38 -5.64 -19.26
CA GLN A 81 2.13 -5.51 -20.51
C GLN A 81 2.46 -4.05 -20.84
N VAL A 82 1.51 -3.13 -20.67
CA VAL A 82 1.76 -1.69 -20.86
C VAL A 82 2.83 -1.19 -19.88
N LEU A 83 2.72 -1.55 -18.60
CA LEU A 83 3.72 -1.16 -17.59
C LEU A 83 5.11 -1.75 -17.89
N LYS A 84 5.18 -3.00 -18.35
CA LYS A 84 6.43 -3.62 -18.80
C LYS A 84 7.02 -2.90 -20.01
N ALA A 85 6.19 -2.50 -20.97
CA ALA A 85 6.63 -1.74 -22.14
C ALA A 85 7.11 -0.33 -21.74
N GLU A 86 6.38 0.36 -20.86
CA GLU A 86 6.80 1.67 -20.30
C GLU A 86 8.13 1.57 -19.54
N GLN A 87 8.32 0.50 -18.75
CA GLN A 87 9.58 0.23 -18.05
C GLN A 87 10.71 -0.13 -19.02
N ALA A 88 10.46 -0.97 -20.03
CA ALA A 88 11.44 -1.33 -21.05
C ALA A 88 11.87 -0.12 -21.91
N VAL A 89 10.93 0.76 -22.24
CA VAL A 89 11.21 2.03 -22.91
C VAL A 89 12.02 2.95 -21.97
N SER A 90 11.68 3.02 -20.69
CA SER A 90 12.43 3.82 -19.71
C SER A 90 13.86 3.30 -19.46
N THR A 91 14.07 1.98 -19.45
CA THR A 91 15.40 1.37 -19.31
C THR A 91 16.25 1.56 -20.58
N ASN A 92 15.63 1.65 -21.76
CA ASN A 92 16.36 1.90 -23.00
C ASN A 92 16.81 3.37 -23.18
N VAL A 93 16.27 4.32 -22.40
CA VAL A 93 16.75 5.72 -22.38
C VAL A 93 17.53 6.06 -21.10
N SER A 94 17.86 5.08 -20.26
CA SER A 94 18.62 5.28 -19.03
C SER A 94 19.61 4.16 -18.78
N ASN A 95 20.76 4.30 -19.45
CA ASN A 95 22.09 3.77 -19.11
C ASN A 95 22.28 2.22 -19.14
N PRO A 96 23.30 1.72 -19.88
CA PRO A 96 23.76 0.34 -19.74
C PRO A 96 24.66 0.26 -18.50
N GLY A 97 24.32 -0.60 -17.54
CA GLY A 97 25.23 -0.92 -16.43
C GLY A 97 24.54 -1.00 -15.08
N ASN A 98 23.97 -2.17 -14.78
CA ASN A 98 24.17 -2.89 -13.51
C ASN A 98 23.31 -4.15 -13.52
N MET A 99 23.91 -5.28 -13.90
CA MET A 99 23.48 -6.59 -13.40
C MET A 99 24.40 -6.93 -12.23
N GLU A 100 23.91 -6.73 -11.01
CA GLU A 100 24.51 -7.32 -9.81
C GLU A 100 24.13 -8.80 -9.75
N ILE A 101 25.14 -9.64 -9.95
CA ILE A 101 25.11 -11.07 -9.68
C ILE A 101 25.11 -11.24 -8.16
N SER A 102 24.04 -11.82 -7.63
CA SER A 102 24.00 -12.30 -6.24
C SER A 102 24.34 -13.78 -6.23
N GLU A 103 25.60 -14.08 -5.90
CA GLU A 103 26.05 -15.43 -5.56
C GLU A 103 25.42 -15.88 -4.23
N LYS A 104 24.66 -16.97 -4.27
CA LYS A 104 24.46 -17.86 -3.10
C LYS A 104 24.62 -19.32 -3.52
N THR A 105 25.85 -19.77 -3.29
CA THR A 105 26.30 -21.09 -2.82
C THR A 105 25.32 -22.28 -2.83
N LEU A 106 25.77 -23.34 -3.53
CA LEU A 106 25.23 -24.70 -3.56
C LEU A 106 24.98 -25.30 -2.18
N SER A 107 23.85 -26.02 -2.05
CA SER A 107 23.78 -27.31 -1.33
C SER A 107 22.59 -28.14 -1.83
N ASN A 108 22.89 -29.35 -2.32
CA ASN A 108 21.95 -30.47 -2.46
C ASN A 108 22.26 -31.47 -1.33
N PRO A 109 21.33 -32.32 -0.83
CA PRO A 109 20.63 -33.30 -1.68
C PRO A 109 19.16 -33.70 -1.29
N SER A 110 18.43 -34.13 -2.33
CA SER A 110 17.43 -35.24 -2.38
C SER A 110 16.09 -35.22 -1.63
N THR A 111 15.08 -35.79 -2.33
CA THR A 111 13.81 -36.41 -1.87
C THR A 111 12.67 -35.42 -1.52
N SER A 112 11.43 -35.47 -2.05
CA SER A 112 10.73 -36.38 -2.97
C SER A 112 9.32 -35.85 -3.33
N LYS A 113 8.92 -36.11 -4.59
CA LYS A 113 7.57 -36.46 -5.12
C LYS A 113 6.43 -35.44 -5.29
N ASP A 114 5.84 -35.59 -6.48
CA ASP A 114 4.54 -35.20 -7.05
C ASP A 114 4.35 -33.72 -7.41
N SER A 115 3.93 -33.32 -8.63
CA SER A 115 3.20 -34.04 -9.68
C SER A 115 3.42 -33.37 -11.05
N VAL A 116 3.60 -34.20 -12.07
CA VAL A 116 3.76 -33.89 -13.50
C VAL A 116 2.41 -33.47 -14.13
N HIS A 117 2.39 -32.44 -14.99
CA HIS A 117 1.93 -32.56 -16.39
C HIS A 117 1.94 -31.24 -17.19
N SER A 118 2.58 -31.36 -18.38
CA SER A 118 2.27 -30.69 -19.65
C SER A 118 3.01 -29.40 -20.00
N ALA A 119 4.26 -29.51 -20.47
CA ALA A 119 4.95 -28.51 -21.29
C ALA A 119 6.15 -29.12 -22.07
N THR A 120 5.94 -30.17 -22.87
CA THR A 120 7.02 -30.91 -23.53
C THR A 120 7.43 -30.39 -24.92
N GLU A 121 6.96 -29.22 -25.35
CA GLU A 121 7.31 -28.68 -26.68
C GLU A 121 7.97 -27.28 -26.64
N GLU A 122 8.03 -26.61 -25.47
CA GLU A 122 8.69 -25.29 -25.33
C GLU A 122 10.07 -25.36 -24.66
N GLU A 123 10.44 -26.51 -24.08
CA GLU A 123 11.70 -26.66 -23.31
C GLU A 123 12.91 -26.93 -24.23
N GLU A 124 12.76 -27.67 -25.33
CA GLU A 124 13.89 -28.02 -26.23
C GLU A 124 14.45 -26.79 -26.99
N ASP A 125 13.57 -25.93 -27.52
CA ASP A 125 13.99 -24.68 -28.21
C ASP A 125 14.63 -23.66 -27.24
N ALA A 126 14.21 -23.67 -25.97
CA ALA A 126 14.75 -22.77 -24.95
C ALA A 126 16.14 -23.21 -24.48
N GLU A 127 16.38 -24.52 -24.34
CA GLU A 127 17.67 -25.07 -23.94
C GLU A 127 18.76 -24.83 -25.00
N ASP A 128 18.44 -24.99 -26.28
CA ASP A 128 19.36 -24.74 -27.39
C ASP A 128 19.74 -23.26 -27.50
N HIS A 129 18.78 -22.35 -27.30
CA HIS A 129 19.06 -20.90 -27.32
C HIS A 129 19.90 -20.47 -26.11
N VAL A 130 19.66 -21.03 -24.93
CA VAL A 130 20.44 -20.73 -23.72
C VAL A 130 21.87 -21.27 -23.86
N SER A 131 22.04 -22.45 -24.44
CA SER A 131 23.33 -23.07 -24.74
C SER A 131 24.15 -22.24 -25.74
N ALA A 132 23.51 -21.77 -26.82
CA ALA A 132 24.15 -20.90 -27.81
C ALA A 132 24.63 -19.57 -27.18
N LEU A 133 23.79 -18.95 -26.35
CA LEU A 133 24.12 -17.71 -25.65
C LEU A 133 25.30 -17.90 -24.67
N LEU A 134 25.29 -18.99 -23.90
CA LEU A 134 26.38 -19.33 -22.99
C LEU A 134 27.70 -19.55 -23.73
N ASN A 135 27.68 -20.25 -24.86
CA ASN A 135 28.86 -20.49 -25.67
C ASN A 135 29.47 -19.18 -26.22
N ASP A 136 28.64 -18.24 -26.65
CA ASP A 136 29.09 -16.92 -27.09
C ASP A 136 29.66 -16.10 -25.92
N CYS A 137 29.06 -16.20 -24.73
CA CYS A 137 29.63 -15.61 -23.51
C CYS A 137 31.02 -16.17 -23.21
N PHE A 138 31.22 -17.50 -23.26
CA PHE A 138 32.52 -18.13 -23.02
C PHE A 138 33.58 -17.70 -24.04
N LYS A 139 33.24 -17.64 -25.33
CA LYS A 139 34.15 -17.14 -26.37
C LYS A 139 34.54 -15.68 -26.14
N ALA A 140 33.58 -14.82 -25.77
CA ALA A 140 33.85 -13.42 -25.45
C ALA A 140 34.76 -13.28 -24.21
N TYR A 141 34.62 -14.17 -23.23
CA TYR A 141 35.53 -14.24 -22.07
C TYR A 141 36.94 -14.67 -22.49
N GLU A 142 37.08 -15.67 -23.36
CA GLU A 142 38.39 -16.13 -23.83
C GLU A 142 39.12 -15.08 -24.68
N MET A 143 38.40 -14.27 -25.45
CA MET A 143 38.98 -13.24 -26.32
C MET A 143 39.57 -12.02 -25.58
N GLY A 144 39.28 -11.83 -24.29
CA GLY A 144 39.78 -10.64 -23.59
C GLY A 144 39.44 -10.51 -22.11
N ARG A 145 38.92 -11.57 -21.47
CA ARG A 145 38.48 -11.62 -20.06
C ARG A 145 37.56 -10.45 -19.67
N TYR A 146 36.74 -9.99 -20.61
CA TYR A 146 35.91 -8.77 -20.48
C TYR A 146 36.67 -7.51 -20.07
N SER A 147 38.00 -7.46 -20.28
CA SER A 147 38.77 -6.24 -20.09
C SER A 147 38.51 -5.27 -21.25
N PRO A 148 38.28 -3.97 -20.99
CA PRO A 148 38.18 -2.98 -22.04
C PRO A 148 39.44 -2.97 -22.91
N LYS A 149 39.29 -2.99 -24.24
CA LYS A 149 40.43 -2.81 -25.15
C LYS A 149 40.92 -1.37 -25.04
N MET A 150 42.24 -1.17 -24.89
CA MET A 150 42.82 0.16 -24.99
C MET A 150 42.56 0.71 -26.39
N LEU A 151 41.93 1.87 -26.48
CA LEU A 151 41.73 2.61 -27.72
C LEU A 151 42.82 3.66 -27.84
N SER A 152 43.42 3.80 -29.02
CA SER A 152 44.30 4.93 -29.31
C SER A 152 43.47 6.14 -29.77
N PRO A 153 43.99 7.37 -29.69
CA PRO A 153 43.31 8.57 -30.17
C PRO A 153 42.82 8.49 -31.63
N GLY A 154 43.46 7.67 -32.47
CA GLY A 154 43.08 7.46 -33.87
C GLY A 154 41.97 6.44 -34.08
N ASP A 155 41.67 5.60 -33.07
CA ASP A 155 40.60 4.60 -33.13
C ASP A 155 39.24 5.17 -32.69
N LEU A 156 39.19 6.43 -32.25
CA LEU A 156 37.96 7.11 -31.86
C LEU A 156 37.19 7.62 -33.08
N GLU A 157 35.88 7.43 -33.07
CA GLU A 157 34.99 7.98 -34.09
C GLU A 157 35.02 9.52 -34.08
N LEU A 158 34.98 10.12 -35.27
CA LEU A 158 34.95 11.57 -35.44
C LEU A 158 33.71 12.15 -34.76
N GLY A 159 33.92 12.99 -33.74
CA GLY A 159 32.85 13.58 -32.91
C GLY A 159 32.72 12.98 -31.52
N THR A 160 33.56 12.00 -31.16
CA THR A 160 33.60 11.48 -29.79
C THR A 160 34.08 12.54 -28.81
N LEU A 161 33.26 12.83 -27.78
CA LEU A 161 33.60 13.76 -26.71
C LEU A 161 34.62 13.11 -25.77
N VAL A 162 35.89 13.48 -25.90
CA VAL A 162 36.93 13.10 -24.95
C VAL A 162 36.85 14.01 -23.74
N VAL A 163 36.81 13.42 -22.55
CA VAL A 163 36.77 14.14 -21.27
C VAL A 163 38.10 13.93 -20.57
N ASP A 164 38.69 15.01 -20.08
CA ASP A 164 39.93 14.95 -19.31
C ASP A 164 39.71 14.28 -17.96
N GLN A 165 40.74 13.59 -17.47
CA GLN A 165 40.69 12.84 -16.20
C GLN A 165 40.25 13.73 -15.02
N GLU A 166 40.69 14.98 -14.98
CA GLU A 166 40.36 15.91 -13.90
C GLU A 166 38.87 16.28 -13.90
N ASP A 167 38.26 16.42 -15.07
CA ASP A 167 36.86 16.80 -15.19
C ASP A 167 35.93 15.62 -14.94
N ASP A 168 36.33 14.41 -15.34
CA ASP A 168 35.63 13.18 -14.97
C ASP A 168 35.64 12.97 -13.44
N LEU A 169 36.79 13.21 -12.78
CA LEU A 169 36.90 13.15 -11.32
C LEU A 169 35.96 14.16 -10.64
N LYS A 170 35.92 15.42 -11.10
CA LYS A 170 34.99 16.42 -10.56
C LYS A 170 33.53 15.98 -10.73
N ARG A 171 33.18 15.43 -11.89
CA ARG A 171 31.83 14.92 -12.18
C ARG A 171 31.47 13.75 -11.27
N LEU A 172 32.41 12.83 -11.04
CA LEU A 172 32.25 11.69 -10.15
C LEU A 172 32.09 12.11 -8.69
N GLU A 173 32.90 13.06 -8.21
CA GLU A 173 32.75 13.61 -6.85
C GLU A 173 31.41 14.31 -6.65
N PHE A 174 30.96 15.09 -7.64
CA PHE A 174 29.66 15.72 -7.61
C PHE A 174 28.52 14.69 -7.55
N ALA A 175 28.59 13.63 -8.37
CA ALA A 175 27.62 12.54 -8.35
C ALA A 175 27.64 11.79 -7.01
N ARG A 176 28.82 11.49 -6.45
CA ARG A 176 28.96 10.89 -5.12
C ARG A 176 28.33 11.76 -4.05
N ARG A 177 28.62 13.06 -4.02
CA ARG A 177 28.02 14.00 -3.04
C ARG A 177 26.50 14.00 -3.13
N ARG A 178 25.93 13.97 -4.34
CA ARG A 178 24.48 13.86 -4.53
C ARG A 178 23.91 12.58 -3.92
N VAL A 179 24.56 11.43 -4.13
CA VAL A 179 24.07 10.14 -3.61
C VAL A 179 24.27 10.03 -2.10
N THR A 180 25.40 10.50 -1.55
CA THR A 180 25.64 10.49 -0.11
C THR A 180 24.70 11.42 0.65
N ASP A 181 24.38 12.57 0.07
CA ASP A 181 23.36 13.48 0.63
C ASP A 181 21.94 12.91 0.47
N SER A 182 21.71 12.13 -0.60
CA SER A 182 20.47 11.38 -0.87
C SER A 182 20.45 9.96 -0.27
N GLY A 183 21.32 9.66 0.70
CA GLY A 183 21.34 8.38 1.42
C GLY A 183 20.16 8.21 2.40
N LYS A 184 19.38 9.27 2.60
CA LYS A 184 17.97 9.15 2.99
C LYS A 184 17.19 8.99 1.69
N ARG A 185 16.40 7.91 1.59
CA ARG A 185 15.38 7.66 0.55
C ARG A 185 15.02 8.94 -0.19
N ILE A 186 15.00 8.89 -1.53
CA ILE A 186 14.44 9.92 -2.39
C ILE A 186 12.93 10.06 -2.06
N ASP A 187 12.63 10.67 -0.93
CA ASP A 187 11.43 11.42 -0.65
C ASP A 187 11.80 12.85 -1.03
N ASN A 188 11.46 13.19 -2.26
CA ASN A 188 11.19 14.53 -2.77
C ASN A 188 12.21 15.64 -2.45
N VAL A 189 12.52 16.42 -3.49
CA VAL A 189 12.74 17.85 -3.30
C VAL A 189 11.61 18.34 -2.40
N MET A 190 11.90 18.61 -1.12
CA MET A 190 10.89 18.99 -0.13
C MET A 190 10.03 20.07 -0.76
N SER A 191 8.77 19.74 -1.08
CA SER A 191 7.89 20.64 -1.82
C SER A 191 7.83 21.96 -1.06
N LYS A 192 7.60 23.08 -1.77
CA LYS A 192 7.46 24.39 -1.10
C LYS A 192 6.48 24.31 0.09
N GLU A 193 5.42 23.53 -0.08
CA GLU A 193 4.41 23.23 0.94
C GLU A 193 4.95 22.44 2.13
N GLU A 194 5.90 21.53 1.90
CA GLU A 194 6.53 20.71 2.92
C GLU A 194 7.53 21.51 3.78
N LYS A 195 8.25 22.45 3.16
CA LYS A 195 9.09 23.39 3.92
C LYS A 195 8.22 24.32 4.77
N LEU A 196 7.09 24.80 4.22
CA LEU A 196 6.12 25.58 4.98
C LEU A 196 5.53 24.80 6.14
N LEU A 197 5.19 23.53 5.94
CA LEU A 197 4.75 22.60 6.98
C LEU A 197 5.77 22.50 8.11
N GLN A 198 7.06 22.26 7.80
CA GLN A 198 8.10 22.15 8.82
C GLN A 198 8.35 23.47 9.56
N ILE A 199 8.28 24.60 8.85
CA ILE A 199 8.43 25.92 9.45
C ILE A 199 7.26 26.20 10.41
N GLU A 200 6.03 25.93 9.98
CA GLU A 200 4.83 26.11 10.81
C GLU A 200 4.83 25.13 12.00
N ALA A 201 5.26 23.88 11.78
CA ALA A 201 5.40 22.88 12.83
C ALA A 201 6.45 23.27 13.88
N ARG A 202 7.51 23.99 13.51
CA ARG A 202 8.53 24.53 14.44
C ARG A 202 8.10 25.84 15.09
N LYS A 203 7.22 26.60 14.47
CA LYS A 203 6.78 27.91 14.98
C LYS A 203 5.90 27.73 16.21
N GLY A 204 6.28 28.39 17.30
CA GLY A 204 5.47 28.44 18.53
C GLY A 204 5.48 27.17 19.37
N MET A 205 6.56 26.38 19.38
CA MET A 205 6.74 25.31 20.38
C MET A 205 7.02 25.96 21.74
N GLY A 206 5.98 26.11 22.56
CA GLY A 206 6.12 26.57 23.95
C GLY A 206 6.75 25.47 24.82
N GLU A 207 7.24 25.84 26.00
CA GLU A 207 7.88 24.92 26.95
C GLU A 207 6.94 23.77 27.42
N ASP A 208 5.63 24.02 27.39
CA ASP A 208 4.58 23.08 27.77
C ASP A 208 3.99 22.26 26.61
N GLU A 209 4.54 22.41 25.40
CA GLU A 209 4.10 21.67 24.21
C GLU A 209 5.18 20.70 23.72
N ALA A 210 4.86 19.40 23.73
CA ALA A 210 5.73 18.37 23.18
C ALA A 210 5.16 17.81 21.87
N GLN A 211 6.01 17.32 20.97
CA GLN A 211 5.57 16.63 19.77
C GLN A 211 4.89 15.30 20.12
N PHE A 212 3.77 15.00 19.45
CA PHE A 212 3.00 13.78 19.65
C PHE A 212 2.81 13.05 18.32
N SER A 213 3.18 11.76 18.25
CA SER A 213 3.12 10.96 17.01
C SER A 213 2.69 9.51 17.24
N VAL A 214 1.99 9.22 18.35
CA VAL A 214 1.58 7.86 18.68
C VAL A 214 0.26 7.54 17.95
N GLU A 215 0.39 6.93 16.76
CA GLU A 215 -0.75 6.41 15.99
C GLU A 215 -1.33 5.16 16.65
N ALA A 216 -2.67 5.05 16.62
CA ALA A 216 -3.38 3.82 16.93
C ALA A 216 -3.57 3.01 15.64
N THR A 217 -3.32 1.70 15.70
CA THR A 217 -3.58 0.79 14.57
C THR A 217 -5.07 0.72 14.32
N LEU A 218 -5.49 1.06 13.10
CA LEU A 218 -6.85 0.84 12.63
C LEU A 218 -6.90 -0.50 11.87
N ASP A 219 -8.04 -1.18 11.96
CA ASP A 219 -8.29 -2.38 11.16
C ASP A 219 -8.16 -2.07 9.67
N ASN A 220 -7.55 -2.98 8.92
CA ASN A 220 -7.24 -2.81 7.51
C ASN A 220 -8.54 -2.57 6.71
N GLN A 221 -8.80 -1.32 6.33
CA GLN A 221 -10.02 -0.94 5.62
C GLN A 221 -9.84 -1.20 4.12
N VAL A 222 -10.73 -1.99 3.52
CA VAL A 222 -10.76 -2.16 2.06
C VAL A 222 -11.51 -0.98 1.45
N TYR A 223 -10.75 -0.03 0.89
CA TYR A 223 -11.32 1.15 0.25
C TYR A 223 -11.78 0.83 -1.18
N LEU A 224 -13.08 0.98 -1.48
CA LEU A 224 -13.63 0.77 -2.83
C LEU A 224 -12.96 1.62 -3.93
N TRP A 225 -12.34 2.74 -3.54
CA TRP A 225 -11.67 3.68 -4.43
C TRP A 225 -10.18 3.37 -4.65
N SER A 226 -9.60 2.38 -3.96
CA SER A 226 -8.16 2.06 -4.04
C SER A 226 -7.69 1.69 -5.46
N ASP A 227 -8.60 1.20 -6.29
CA ASP A 227 -8.33 0.86 -7.70
C ASP A 227 -8.17 2.10 -8.59
N LYS A 228 -8.80 3.22 -8.21
CA LYS A 228 -8.78 4.48 -8.97
C LYS A 228 -7.70 5.41 -8.46
N TYR A 229 -7.49 5.47 -7.15
CA TYR A 229 -6.52 6.34 -6.51
C TYR A 229 -5.62 5.55 -5.58
N ARG A 230 -4.32 5.81 -5.64
CA ARG A 230 -3.35 5.17 -4.74
C ARG A 230 -3.58 5.67 -3.30
N PRO A 231 -3.96 4.82 -2.34
CA PRO A 231 -4.14 5.22 -0.95
C PRO A 231 -2.87 5.81 -0.35
N ARG A 232 -3.01 6.86 0.46
CA ARG A 232 -1.90 7.57 1.11
C ARG A 232 -2.28 7.94 2.55
N LYS A 233 -1.33 7.87 3.47
CA LYS A 233 -1.52 8.45 4.80
C LYS A 233 -1.34 9.98 4.74
N PRO A 234 -2.23 10.75 5.36
CA PRO A 234 -2.06 12.19 5.47
C PRO A 234 -0.87 12.53 6.36
N ARG A 235 -0.28 13.69 6.12
CA ARG A 235 0.82 14.20 6.94
C ARG A 235 0.25 14.96 8.13
N TYR A 236 0.93 14.94 9.26
CA TYR A 236 0.46 15.68 10.42
C TYR A 236 1.62 16.16 11.28
N PHE A 237 1.37 17.21 12.07
CA PHE A 237 2.19 17.54 13.22
C PHE A 237 1.25 17.75 14.41
N ASN A 238 1.28 16.80 15.33
CA ASN A 238 0.47 16.90 16.53
C ASN A 238 1.34 17.33 17.69
N ARG A 239 0.76 18.11 18.60
CA ARG A 239 1.38 18.50 19.86
C ARG A 239 0.51 18.05 21.02
N VAL A 240 1.16 17.57 22.07
CA VAL A 240 0.53 17.31 23.36
C VAL A 240 0.86 18.46 24.29
N HIS A 241 -0.16 19.08 24.87
CA HIS A 241 0.01 20.12 25.87
C HIS A 241 0.08 19.44 27.24
N THR A 242 1.23 19.53 27.88
CA THR A 242 1.49 18.93 29.19
C THR A 242 1.72 20.03 30.21
N GLY A 243 1.18 19.90 31.41
CA GLY A 243 1.40 20.90 32.44
C GLY A 243 1.13 20.37 33.83
N PHE A 244 1.41 21.19 34.84
CA PHE A 244 1.25 20.84 36.24
C PHE A 244 -0.18 21.12 36.71
N GLU A 245 -0.73 20.22 37.53
CA GLU A 245 -2.01 20.42 38.20
C GLU A 245 -1.79 20.62 39.71
N TRP A 246 -1.80 21.87 40.16
CA TRP A 246 -1.68 22.21 41.58
C TRP A 246 -3.00 22.01 42.35
N ASN A 247 -3.41 20.76 42.51
CA ASN A 247 -4.55 20.40 43.37
C ASN A 247 -4.14 20.46 44.87
N LYS A 248 -5.12 20.37 45.79
CA LYS A 248 -4.86 20.47 47.24
C LYS A 248 -3.88 19.39 47.75
N TYR A 249 -3.85 18.22 47.12
CA TYR A 249 -2.93 17.13 47.45
C TYR A 249 -1.51 17.42 46.92
N ASN A 250 -1.39 17.90 45.69
CA ASN A 250 -0.10 18.22 45.09
C ASN A 250 0.56 19.40 45.81
N GLN A 251 -0.23 20.38 46.27
CA GLN A 251 0.25 21.50 47.08
C GLN A 251 0.86 21.06 48.42
N THR A 252 0.56 19.86 48.93
CA THR A 252 1.13 19.38 50.21
C THR A 252 2.36 18.48 50.03
N HIS A 253 2.64 18.04 48.80
CA HIS A 253 3.71 17.07 48.52
C HIS A 253 4.75 17.56 47.51
N TYR A 254 4.46 18.64 46.80
CA TYR A 254 5.31 19.21 45.78
C TYR A 254 5.45 20.71 45.99
N ASP A 255 6.62 21.22 45.64
CA ASP A 255 6.99 22.63 45.76
C ASP A 255 7.47 23.16 44.41
N MET A 256 7.79 24.46 44.31
CA MET A 256 8.27 25.05 43.05
C MET A 256 9.55 24.38 42.53
N ASP A 257 10.44 23.95 43.43
CA ASP A 257 11.71 23.31 43.08
C ASP A 257 11.57 21.80 42.81
N ASN A 258 10.46 21.19 43.25
CA ASN A 258 10.12 19.80 42.96
C ASN A 258 8.64 19.74 42.55
N PRO A 259 8.32 20.19 41.32
CA PRO A 259 6.93 20.27 40.87
C PRO A 259 6.32 18.88 40.70
N PRO A 260 4.98 18.76 40.75
CA PRO A 260 4.30 17.50 40.52
C PRO A 260 4.59 16.97 39.11
N PRO A 261 4.37 15.67 38.83
CA PRO A 261 4.48 15.14 37.49
C PRO A 261 3.57 15.90 36.50
N LYS A 262 4.09 16.21 35.31
CA LYS A 262 3.28 16.84 34.25
C LYS A 262 2.17 15.88 33.81
N ILE A 263 0.95 16.40 33.69
CA ILE A 263 -0.20 15.68 33.15
C ILE A 263 -0.60 16.24 31.79
N VAL A 264 -1.26 15.43 30.97
CA VAL A 264 -1.81 15.89 29.69
C VAL A 264 -3.00 16.81 29.96
N GLN A 265 -2.89 18.05 29.51
CA GLN A 265 -3.93 19.07 29.66
C GLN A 265 -4.72 19.30 28.36
N GLY A 266 -4.23 18.84 27.22
CA GLY A 266 -4.89 18.99 25.93
C GLY A 266 -4.06 18.49 24.77
N TYR A 267 -4.65 18.54 23.58
CA TYR A 267 -3.99 18.14 22.33
C TYR A 267 -4.22 19.19 21.24
N LYS A 268 -3.24 19.32 20.35
CA LYS A 268 -3.33 20.12 19.13
C LYS A 268 -2.99 19.24 17.94
N PHE A 269 -4.01 18.84 17.20
CA PHE A 269 -3.87 18.09 15.96
C PHE A 269 -3.84 19.06 14.77
N ASN A 270 -2.85 18.88 13.89
CA ASN A 270 -2.77 19.60 12.63
C ASN A 270 -2.47 18.58 11.53
N ILE A 271 -3.48 18.26 10.73
CA ILE A 271 -3.43 17.21 9.71
C ILE A 271 -3.57 17.84 8.33
N PHE A 272 -2.72 17.41 7.40
CA PHE A 272 -2.52 18.01 6.09
C PHE A 272 -3.09 17.10 5.01
N TYR A 273 -3.98 17.68 4.21
CA TYR A 273 -4.69 17.04 3.11
C TYR A 273 -4.51 17.82 1.78
N PRO A 274 -3.28 18.07 1.29
CA PRO A 274 -3.04 18.85 0.08
C PRO A 274 -3.69 18.26 -1.18
N ASP A 275 -3.73 16.94 -1.29
CA ASP A 275 -4.18 16.20 -2.48
C ASP A 275 -5.64 15.73 -2.38
N LEU A 276 -6.47 16.38 -1.56
CA LEU A 276 -7.86 15.98 -1.39
C LEU A 276 -8.61 16.15 -2.73
N ILE A 277 -9.19 15.07 -3.24
CA ILE A 277 -9.86 15.10 -4.57
C ILE A 277 -11.07 16.03 -4.52
N ASP A 278 -11.91 15.85 -3.50
CA ASP A 278 -13.05 16.71 -3.27
C ASP A 278 -12.76 17.68 -2.14
N ARG A 279 -12.43 18.92 -2.51
CA ARG A 279 -12.16 20.00 -1.55
C ARG A 279 -13.43 20.54 -0.89
N SER A 280 -14.61 20.16 -1.36
CA SER A 280 -15.88 20.56 -0.75
C SER A 280 -16.22 19.72 0.49
N VAL A 281 -15.71 18.49 0.55
CA VAL A 281 -15.90 17.59 1.68
C VAL A 281 -14.86 17.91 2.75
N THR A 282 -15.34 18.27 3.94
CA THR A 282 -14.46 18.57 5.07
C THR A 282 -14.12 17.28 5.82
N PRO A 283 -12.87 17.11 6.28
CA PRO A 283 -12.51 16.00 7.14
C PRO A 283 -13.32 15.97 8.44
N GLU A 284 -13.76 14.78 8.83
CA GLU A 284 -14.51 14.49 10.04
C GLU A 284 -13.62 13.76 11.06
N TYR A 285 -14.05 13.79 12.33
CA TYR A 285 -13.39 13.03 13.38
C TYR A 285 -14.42 12.28 14.23
N TYR A 286 -13.98 11.14 14.77
CA TYR A 286 -14.80 10.27 15.62
C TYR A 286 -14.00 9.89 16.86
N LEU A 287 -14.64 9.98 18.02
CA LEU A 287 -14.05 9.58 19.28
C LEU A 287 -14.67 8.27 19.75
N THR A 288 -13.87 7.22 19.87
CA THR A 288 -14.31 5.90 20.33
C THR A 288 -13.55 5.53 21.60
N PRO A 289 -14.20 5.06 22.68
CA PRO A 289 -13.49 4.59 23.87
C PRO A 289 -12.60 3.38 23.52
N CYS A 290 -11.40 3.32 24.07
CA CYS A 290 -10.50 2.19 23.84
C CYS A 290 -11.02 0.95 24.62
N PRO A 291 -11.17 -0.23 23.98
CA PRO A 291 -11.68 -1.42 24.64
C PRO A 291 -10.74 -1.96 25.72
N GLU A 292 -9.43 -1.74 25.55
CA GLU A 292 -8.39 -2.25 26.45
C GLU A 292 -8.24 -1.41 27.73
N ASN A 293 -8.39 -0.08 27.61
CA ASN A 293 -8.32 0.82 28.77
C ASN A 293 -9.28 2.00 28.62
N ARG A 294 -10.20 2.16 29.58
CA ARG A 294 -11.21 3.23 29.64
C ARG A 294 -10.62 4.63 29.89
N GLU A 295 -9.41 4.72 30.42
CA GLU A 295 -8.69 5.99 30.58
C GLU A 295 -8.24 6.59 29.25
N PHE A 296 -8.25 5.80 28.18
CA PHE A 296 -7.87 6.23 26.84
C PHE A 296 -9.03 6.11 25.86
N ALA A 297 -9.03 6.99 24.87
CA ALA A 297 -9.93 6.98 23.74
C ALA A 297 -9.13 7.03 22.44
N ILE A 298 -9.72 6.48 21.39
CA ILE A 298 -9.18 6.48 20.03
C ILE A 298 -9.87 7.60 19.26
N LEU A 299 -9.11 8.61 18.88
CA LEU A 299 -9.56 9.71 18.05
C LEU A 299 -9.21 9.39 16.59
N ARG A 300 -10.22 9.06 15.79
CA ARG A 300 -10.09 8.73 14.35
C ARG A 300 -10.43 9.94 13.50
N PHE A 301 -9.63 10.21 12.48
CA PHE A 301 -9.86 11.23 11.47
C PHE A 301 -10.15 10.59 10.11
N HIS A 302 -11.17 11.10 9.44
CA HIS A 302 -11.64 10.65 8.14
C HIS A 302 -11.72 11.84 7.19
N ALA A 303 -11.08 11.77 6.01
CA ALA A 303 -11.11 12.87 5.03
C ALA A 303 -11.69 12.47 3.67
N GLY A 304 -11.64 11.18 3.33
CA GLY A 304 -12.01 10.67 2.01
C GLY A 304 -10.81 10.50 1.06
N PRO A 305 -11.06 10.09 -0.21
CA PRO A 305 -10.00 9.75 -1.15
C PRO A 305 -9.07 10.93 -1.48
N PRO A 306 -7.74 10.73 -1.61
CA PRO A 306 -7.01 9.46 -1.58
C PRO A 306 -6.45 9.10 -0.19
N TYR A 307 -6.93 9.77 0.86
CA TYR A 307 -6.35 9.63 2.19
C TYR A 307 -6.96 8.46 2.96
N GLU A 308 -6.08 7.69 3.60
CA GLU A 308 -6.46 6.69 4.59
C GLU A 308 -6.83 7.35 5.92
N ASP A 309 -7.72 6.70 6.66
CA ASP A 309 -8.09 7.15 7.99
C ASP A 309 -6.89 7.00 8.93
N ILE A 310 -6.68 7.99 9.79
CA ILE A 310 -5.66 7.94 10.83
C ILE A 310 -6.31 8.02 12.19
N ALA A 311 -5.73 7.36 13.18
CA ALA A 311 -6.22 7.43 14.54
C ALA A 311 -5.10 7.61 15.56
N PHE A 312 -5.44 8.23 16.68
CA PHE A 312 -4.51 8.50 17.77
C PHE A 312 -5.11 8.05 19.10
N LYS A 313 -4.28 7.47 19.95
CA LYS A 313 -4.65 7.14 21.33
C LYS A 313 -4.48 8.38 22.20
N ILE A 314 -5.57 8.90 22.73
CA ILE A 314 -5.61 10.09 23.58
C ILE A 314 -6.21 9.79 24.95
N VAL A 315 -5.96 10.64 25.94
CA VAL A 315 -6.62 10.52 27.25
C VAL A 315 -8.12 10.78 27.12
N SER A 316 -8.93 9.91 27.73
CA SER A 316 -10.40 9.98 27.76
C SER A 316 -10.85 10.90 28.89
N ARG A 317 -10.89 12.20 28.62
CA ARG A 317 -11.42 13.24 29.52
C ARG A 317 -12.34 14.18 28.75
N GLU A 318 -13.27 14.84 29.44
CA GLU A 318 -14.16 15.82 28.82
C GLU A 318 -13.39 17.01 28.24
N TRP A 319 -13.77 17.41 27.03
CA TRP A 319 -13.15 18.54 26.32
C TRP A 319 -13.82 19.86 26.68
N GLU A 320 -13.03 20.93 26.68
CA GLU A 320 -13.50 22.29 26.83
C GLU A 320 -13.72 22.93 25.45
N TYR A 321 -14.98 23.05 25.03
CA TYR A 321 -15.38 23.57 23.71
C TYR A 321 -15.35 25.12 23.59
N SER A 322 -14.77 25.82 24.57
CA SER A 322 -14.75 27.28 24.58
C SER A 322 -13.63 27.82 23.69
N TYR A 323 -13.99 28.59 22.65
CA TYR A 323 -13.04 29.29 21.78
C TYR A 323 -12.09 30.21 22.56
N LYS A 324 -12.58 30.88 23.61
CA LYS A 324 -11.76 31.73 24.49
C LYS A 324 -10.64 30.96 25.21
N ARG A 325 -10.78 29.65 25.31
CA ARG A 325 -9.82 28.75 25.97
C ARG A 325 -9.05 27.88 24.98
N GLY A 326 -9.02 28.30 23.72
CA GLY A 326 -8.17 27.68 22.71
C GLY A 326 -8.80 26.51 21.96
N PHE A 327 -10.11 26.24 22.14
CA PHE A 327 -10.80 25.29 21.29
C PHE A 327 -10.80 25.77 19.84
N ARG A 328 -10.41 24.89 18.92
CA ARG A 328 -10.41 25.14 17.48
C ARG A 328 -10.77 23.85 16.75
N CYS A 329 -11.71 23.92 15.84
CA CYS A 329 -12.07 22.82 14.93
C CYS A 329 -12.38 23.45 13.57
N GLN A 330 -11.40 23.49 12.67
CA GLN A 330 -11.55 24.14 11.37
C GLN A 330 -10.71 23.45 10.29
N PHE A 331 -11.18 23.50 9.05
CA PHE A 331 -10.44 23.05 7.87
C PHE A 331 -10.18 24.25 6.96
N HIS A 332 -8.91 24.62 6.78
CA HIS A 332 -8.52 25.75 5.92
C HIS A 332 -7.14 25.52 5.31
N ASN A 333 -6.92 25.97 4.07
CA ASN A 333 -5.65 25.78 3.35
C ASN A 333 -5.15 24.32 3.31
N ASN A 334 -6.06 23.37 3.17
CA ASN A 334 -5.76 21.93 3.22
C ASN A 334 -5.22 21.45 4.57
N ILE A 335 -5.42 22.22 5.64
CA ILE A 335 -5.01 21.88 7.00
C ILE A 335 -6.27 21.74 7.85
N PHE A 336 -6.46 20.54 8.40
CA PHE A 336 -7.43 20.28 9.43
C PHE A 336 -6.81 20.53 10.80
N GLN A 337 -7.36 21.52 11.52
CA GLN A 337 -6.91 21.93 12.85
C GLN A 337 -7.95 21.53 13.88
N LEU A 338 -7.58 20.62 14.79
CA LEU A 338 -8.38 20.26 15.96
C LEU A 338 -7.57 20.47 17.23
N TRP A 339 -7.85 21.56 17.93
CA TRP A 339 -7.19 21.94 19.17
C TRP A 339 -8.21 21.94 20.29
N PHE A 340 -7.87 21.32 21.40
CA PHE A 340 -8.71 21.31 22.58
C PHE A 340 -7.90 21.12 23.85
N HIS A 341 -8.43 21.65 24.94
CA HIS A 341 -7.97 21.37 26.28
C HIS A 341 -9.02 20.57 27.03
N PHE A 342 -8.59 19.83 28.05
CA PHE A 342 -9.51 19.12 28.94
C PHE A 342 -10.13 20.08 29.95
N LYS A 343 -11.40 19.85 30.28
CA LYS A 343 -12.06 20.60 31.35
C LYS A 343 -11.34 20.39 32.68
N ARG A 344 -11.15 21.51 33.38
CA ARG A 344 -10.63 21.53 34.76
C ARG A 344 -11.80 21.66 35.72
N TYR A 345 -12.04 20.63 36.51
CA TYR A 345 -13.01 20.70 37.60
C TYR A 345 -12.33 21.30 38.82
N ARG A 346 -12.85 22.44 39.29
CA ARG A 346 -12.46 22.98 40.59
C ARG A 346 -13.35 22.33 41.63
N TYR A 347 -12.75 21.54 42.52
CA TYR A 347 -13.45 21.05 43.70
C TYR A 347 -13.82 22.24 44.58
N ARG A 348 -15.12 22.52 44.74
CA ARG A 348 -15.64 23.45 45.75
C ARG A 348 -15.97 22.62 46.99
N ARG A 349 -15.37 22.98 48.13
CA ARG A 349 -15.67 22.39 49.43
C ARG A 349 -16.96 22.94 50.00
#